data_AF-A0A9E1QX65-F1
#
_entry.id   AF-A0A9E1QX65-F1
#
_cell.length_a   1.000
_cell.length_b   1.000
_cell.length_c   1.000
_cell.angle_alpha   90.00
_cell.angle_beta   90.00
_cell.angle_gamma   90.00
#
_symmetry.space_group_name_H-M   'P 1'
#
loop_
_entity.id
_entity.type
_entity.pdbx_description
1 polymer ?
#
loop_
_entity_poly.entity_id
_entity_poly.type
_entity_poly.pdbx_seq_one_letter_code
_entity_poly.pdbx_strand_id
1 'polypeptide(L)' 'MNKLKFFLPLTIFTGITFFLIVALDRDPNYMPSTLLDRPVPAFSLSVLGNESEFIDEKIFMGEPSLLNV' A
#
# COMPACT_ATOMS: atom_id res chain seq x y z
N MET A 1 -49.74 -18.23 -8.85
CA MET A 1 -48.91 -17.60 -7.79
C MET A 1 -47.45 -17.90 -8.08
N ASN A 2 -46.62 -16.88 -8.33
CA ASN A 2 -45.26 -17.08 -8.81
C ASN A 2 -44.32 -17.39 -7.63
N LYS A 3 -44.11 -18.69 -7.34
CA LYS A 3 -43.39 -19.19 -6.15
C LYS A 3 -41.91 -18.77 -6.09
N LEU A 4 -41.36 -18.33 -7.22
CA LEU A 4 -39.96 -17.90 -7.35
C LEU A 4 -39.62 -16.68 -6.45
N LYS A 5 -40.62 -15.85 -6.11
CA LYS A 5 -40.42 -14.68 -5.22
C LYS A 5 -39.99 -15.07 -3.80
N PHE A 6 -40.34 -16.27 -3.33
CA PHE A 6 -39.94 -16.75 -2.00
C PHE A 6 -38.45 -17.11 -1.92
N PHE A 7 -37.78 -17.31 -3.06
CA PHE A 7 -36.33 -17.55 -3.10
C PHE A 7 -35.51 -16.26 -3.11
N LEU A 8 -36.13 -15.10 -3.30
CA LEU A 8 -35.44 -13.82 -3.35
C LEU A 8 -34.57 -13.56 -2.11
N PRO A 9 -35.03 -13.80 -0.86
CA PRO A 9 -34.19 -13.64 0.32
C PRO A 9 -32.97 -14.57 0.32
N LEU A 10 -33.14 -15.81 -0.14
CA LEU A 10 -32.07 -16.81 -0.20
C LEU A 10 -31.02 -16.42 -1.25
N THR A 11 -31.45 -15.91 -2.41
CA THR A 11 -30.54 -15.44 -3.45
C THR A 11 -29.69 -14.26 -2.97
N ILE A 12 -30.30 -13.29 -2.28
CA ILE A 12 -29.58 -12.15 -1.70
C ILE A 12 -28.56 -12.63 -0.67
N PHE A 13 -28.98 -13.51 0.25
CA PHE A 13 -28.09 -14.07 1.27
C PHE A 13 -26.90 -14.80 0.65
N THR A 14 -27.15 -15.66 -0.34
CA THR A 14 -26.10 -16.42 -1.04
C THR A 14 -25.13 -15.48 -1.75
N GLY A 15 -25.61 -14.40 -2.36
CA GLY A 15 -24.77 -13.39 -2.98
C GLY A 15 -23.85 -12.69 -1.97
N ILE A 16 -24.37 -12.33 -0.80
CA ILE A 16 -23.58 -11.73 0.28
C ILE A 16 -22.53 -12.72 0.81
N THR A 17 -22.92 -13.97 1.07
CA THR A 17 -22.00 -15.01 1.54
C THR A 17 -20.85 -15.24 0.55
N PHE A 18 -21.16 -15.36 -0.75
CA PHE A 18 -20.15 -15.55 -1.77
C PHE A 18 -19.19 -14.35 -1.85
N PHE A 19 -19.73 -13.12 -1.83
CA PHE A 19 -18.93 -11.90 -1.80
C PHE A 19 -17.98 -11.86 -0.58
N LEU A 20 -18.49 -12.20 0.61
CA LEU A 20 -17.68 -12.21 1.83
C LEU A 20 -16.57 -13.25 1.78
N ILE A 21 -16.83 -14.47 1.30
CA ILE A 21 -15.81 -15.51 1.17
C ILE A 21 -14.65 -15.03 0.27
N VAL A 22 -14.99 -14.42 -0.87
CA VAL A 22 -13.98 -13.89 -1.81
C VAL A 22 -13.23 -12.69 -1.22
N ALA A 23 -13.91 -11.85 -0.43
CA ALA A 23 -13.32 -10.66 0.14
C ALA A 23 -12.43 -10.93 1.38
N LEU A 24 -12.77 -11.95 2.19
CA LEU A 24 -12.04 -12.28 3.42
C LEU A 24 -10.64 -12.86 3.17
N ASP A 25 -10.42 -13.48 2.02
CA ASP A 25 -9.14 -14.11 1.67
C ASP A 25 -8.05 -13.10 1.24
N ARG A 26 -8.40 -11.80 1.15
CA ARG A 26 -7.40 -10.76 0.86
C ARG A 26 -6.61 -10.44 2.11
N ASP A 27 -5.29 -10.57 2.02
CA ASP A 27 -4.37 -10.18 3.09
C ASP A 27 -4.55 -8.68 3.42
N PRO A 28 -5.11 -8.33 4.60
CA PRO A 28 -5.33 -6.94 4.99
C PRO A 28 -4.03 -6.22 5.35
N ASN A 29 -2.93 -6.97 5.53
CA ASN A 29 -1.62 -6.45 5.88
C ASN A 29 -0.67 -6.38 4.68
N TYR A 30 -1.16 -6.72 3.48
CA TYR A 30 -0.38 -6.53 2.26
C TYR A 30 -0.24 -5.03 1.98
N MET A 31 0.81 -4.44 2.54
CA MET A 31 1.29 -3.11 2.23
C MET A 31 2.40 -3.26 1.19
N PRO A 32 2.10 -3.16 -0.12
CA PRO A 32 3.15 -3.16 -1.12
C PRO A 32 4.03 -1.93 -0.84
N SER A 33 5.31 -2.17 -0.54
CA SER A 33 6.28 -1.08 -0.43
C SER A 33 6.38 -0.41 -1.79
N THR A 34 5.69 0.72 -1.93
CA THR A 34 5.60 1.38 -3.23
C THR A 34 6.98 1.79 -3.73
N LEU A 35 7.91 2.12 -2.83
CA LEU A 35 9.26 2.59 -3.17
C LEU A 35 10.33 1.49 -3.19
N LEU A 36 9.95 0.22 -3.03
CA LEU A 36 10.90 -0.89 -3.21
C LEU A 36 11.42 -0.92 -4.64
N ASP A 37 12.71 -1.21 -4.81
CA ASP A 37 13.41 -1.28 -6.11
C ASP A 37 13.29 -0.01 -6.96
N ARG A 38 12.99 1.13 -6.33
CA ARG A 38 13.02 2.45 -6.97
C ARG A 38 14.23 3.25 -6.50
N PRO A 39 14.86 4.05 -7.37
CA PRO A 39 15.94 4.94 -6.95
C PRO A 39 15.43 5.96 -5.93
N VAL A 40 16.32 6.40 -5.05
CA VAL A 40 16.04 7.50 -4.11
C VAL A 40 15.64 8.75 -4.92
N PRO A 41 14.55 9.45 -4.58
CA PRO A 41 14.16 10.68 -5.26
C PRO A 41 15.25 11.75 -5.16
N ALA A 42 15.44 12.54 -6.22
CA ALA A 42 16.40 13.62 -6.22
C ALA A 42 16.02 14.69 -5.18
N PHE A 43 17.01 15.17 -4.42
CA PHE A 43 16.82 16.27 -3.46
C PHE A 43 18.07 17.15 -3.37
N SER A 44 17.89 18.33 -2.79
CA SER A 44 18.99 19.21 -2.38
C SER A 44 18.53 19.90 -1.11
N LEU A 45 19.07 19.47 0.03
CA LEU A 45 18.67 19.91 1.36
C LEU A 45 19.87 20.43 2.11
N SER A 46 19.66 21.46 2.93
CA SER A 46 20.71 21.97 3.80
C SER A 46 20.97 21.01 4.96
N VAL A 47 22.22 20.96 5.41
CA VAL A 47 22.60 20.16 6.57
C VAL A 47 22.11 20.84 7.84
N LEU A 48 21.49 20.06 8.74
CA LEU A 48 21.05 20.57 10.03
C LEU A 48 22.24 21.07 10.84
N GLY A 49 22.21 22.35 11.23
CA GLY A 49 23.31 23.02 11.93
C GLY A 49 24.36 23.66 11.01
N ASN A 50 24.27 23.46 9.69
CA ASN A 50 25.10 24.13 8.70
C ASN A 50 24.31 24.48 7.42
N GLU A 51 23.63 25.62 7.43
CA GLU A 51 22.78 26.08 6.33
C GLU A 51 23.55 26.43 5.04
N SER A 52 24.88 26.54 5.12
CA SER A 52 25.74 26.80 3.95
C SER A 52 26.12 25.53 3.19
N GLU A 53 25.89 24.36 3.79
CA GLU A 53 26.21 23.07 3.21
C GLU A 53 24.94 22.37 2.73
N PHE A 54 24.99 21.84 1.51
CA PHE A 54 23.88 21.15 0.87
C PHE A 54 24.28 19.73 0.49
N ILE A 55 23.35 18.81 0.69
CA ILE A 55 23.49 17.40 0.37
C ILE A 55 22.35 16.94 -0.56
N ASP A 56 22.64 15.95 -1.38
CA ASP A 56 21.74 15.37 -2.37
C ASP A 56 21.64 13.84 -2.22
N GLU A 57 20.91 13.17 -3.11
CA GLU A 57 20.71 11.72 -3.07
C GLU A 57 22.00 10.90 -3.16
N LYS A 58 23.12 11.52 -3.57
CA LYS A 58 24.42 10.84 -3.67
C LYS A 58 25.00 10.46 -2.32
N ILE A 59 24.50 11.02 -1.22
CA ILE A 59 24.92 10.63 0.13
C ILE A 59 24.69 9.15 0.44
N PHE A 60 23.77 8.49 -0.28
CA PHE A 60 23.45 7.08 -0.11
C PHE A 60 24.27 6.15 -1.03
N MET A 61 25.23 6.68 -1.78
CA MET A 61 26.08 5.88 -2.67
C MET A 61 27.26 5.25 -1.92
N GLY A 62 27.61 4.01 -2.29
CA GLY A 62 28.81 3.32 -1.82
C GLY A 62 28.56 2.29 -0.72
N GLU A 63 27.63 2.54 0.19
CA GLU A 63 27.31 1.63 1.30
C GLU A 63 25.81 1.53 1.58
N PRO A 64 25.30 0.34 1.98
CA PRO A 64 23.91 0.19 2.43
C PRO A 64 23.61 1.14 3.59
N SER A 65 22.55 1.94 3.45
CA SER A 65 22.18 2.98 4.39
C SER A 65 20.72 2.84 4.82
N LEU A 66 20.42 3.29 6.04
CA LEU A 66 19.06 3.38 6.55
C LEU A 66 18.61 4.83 6.55
N LEU A 67 17.54 5.13 5.81
CA LEU A 67 16.91 6.44 5.78
C LEU A 67 15.70 6.44 6.72
N ASN A 68 15.77 7.25 7.78
CA ASN A 68 14.64 7.51 8.66
C ASN A 68 13.94 8.80 8.23
N VAL A 69 12.64 8.73 8.02
CA VAL A 69 11.79 9.84 7.55
C VAL A 69 10.81 10.29 8.62
#